data_AF-A0A6V7QIY2-F1
#
_entry.id   AF-A0A6V7QIY2-F1
#
_cell.length_a   1.000
_cell.length_b   1.000
_cell.length_c   1.000
_cell.angle_alpha   90.00
_cell.angle_beta   90.00
_cell.angle_gamma   90.00
#
_symmetry.space_group_name_H-M   'P 1'
#
loop_
_entity.id
_entity.type
_entity.pdbx_description
1 polymer ?
#
loop_
_entity_poly.entity_id
_entity_poly.type
_entity_poly.pdbx_seq_one_letter_code
_entity_poly.pdbx_strand_id
1 'polypeptide(L)'
;MSIYQTLFCIVCSHLSSGEKVGDELRRNADVREIHRRTQFSAVANDGLPKTIHDHERIFWLGDLNYRIDLSYEKTHELISKSDWSRLAENDQGRAFDGWSEGVINFPPTYKYEFNSERYTGDDPKGGRRSPAWCDRILSYGKGMKLLKYRRSELTLSDHRPVTAVYSAEVEVFCHRKLQKALTLTNAEMEDEEIMSDFDFEVGMGNIRPGEDTNAWGR
;
A
#
# COMPACT_ATOMS: atom_id res chain seq x y z
N MET A 1 -4.99 -10.32 6.93
CA MET A 1 -4.76 -11.75 6.63
C MET A 1 -3.27 -11.97 6.39
N SER A 2 -2.76 -13.19 6.40
CA SER A 2 -1.36 -13.47 6.05
C SER A 2 -1.26 -14.48 4.90
N ILE A 3 -0.25 -14.31 4.06
CA ILE A 3 0.18 -15.34 3.10
C ILE A 3 1.66 -15.60 3.44
N TYR A 4 1.97 -16.81 3.89
CA TYR A 4 3.22 -17.11 4.59
C TYR A 4 3.45 -16.12 5.75
N GLN A 5 4.61 -15.47 5.80
CA GLN A 5 4.95 -14.50 6.85
C GLN A 5 4.60 -13.05 6.45
N THR A 6 4.03 -12.84 5.27
CA THR A 6 3.69 -11.49 4.79
C THR A 6 2.25 -11.12 5.10
N LEU A 7 2.04 -9.94 5.68
CA LEU A 7 0.72 -9.42 6.03
C LEU A 7 0.06 -8.70 4.85
N PHE A 8 -1.16 -9.13 4.52
CA PHE A 8 -2.00 -8.56 3.48
C PHE A 8 -3.24 -7.87 4.08
N CYS A 9 -3.58 -6.71 3.53
CA CYS A 9 -4.82 -5.98 3.82
C CYS A 9 -5.56 -5.67 2.52
N ILE A 10 -6.87 -5.88 2.52
CA ILE A 10 -7.75 -5.54 1.41
C ILE A 10 -8.86 -4.66 1.97
N VAL A 11 -8.95 -3.44 1.47
CA VAL A 11 -9.98 -2.46 1.80
C VAL A 11 -10.90 -2.32 0.60
N CYS A 12 -12.19 -2.57 0.80
CA CYS A 12 -13.21 -2.34 -0.21
C CYS A 12 -14.14 -1.23 0.28
N SER A 13 -14.21 -0.10 -0.43
CA SER A 13 -15.01 1.05 -0.01
C SER A 13 -15.97 1.53 -1.10
N HIS A 14 -17.09 2.09 -0.64
CA HIS A 14 -17.98 2.90 -1.45
C HIS A 14 -18.00 4.31 -0.84
N LEU A 15 -17.32 5.26 -1.48
CA LEU A 15 -17.19 6.63 -0.96
C LEU A 15 -18.38 7.50 -1.36
N SER A 16 -18.52 8.66 -0.72
CA SER A 16 -19.58 9.64 -1.00
C SER A 16 -19.71 9.96 -2.50
N SER A 17 -20.92 9.76 -3.03
CA SER A 17 -21.26 10.11 -4.41
C SER A 17 -21.55 11.61 -4.58
N GLY A 18 -21.63 12.08 -5.83
CA GLY A 18 -21.99 13.45 -6.17
C GLY A 18 -20.98 14.14 -7.10
N GLU A 19 -21.49 15.11 -7.86
CA GLU A 19 -20.75 15.90 -8.87
C GLU A 19 -20.79 17.40 -8.57
N LYS A 20 -21.34 17.81 -7.43
CA LYS A 20 -21.34 19.22 -7.05
C LYS A 20 -19.93 19.61 -6.62
N VAL A 21 -19.58 20.87 -6.85
CA VAL A 21 -18.33 21.45 -6.35
C VAL A 21 -18.26 21.24 -4.83
N GLY A 22 -17.17 20.64 -4.35
CA GLY A 22 -16.95 20.31 -2.95
C GLY A 22 -17.32 18.88 -2.56
N ASP A 23 -17.99 18.09 -3.41
CA ASP A 23 -18.27 16.67 -3.13
C ASP A 23 -16.97 15.85 -3.05
N GLU A 24 -15.90 16.27 -3.73
CA GLU A 24 -14.57 15.67 -3.61
C GLU A 24 -13.99 15.79 -2.19
N LEU A 25 -14.31 16.86 -1.46
CA LEU A 25 -13.86 17.03 -0.07
C LEU A 25 -14.52 16.02 0.86
N ARG A 26 -15.76 15.61 0.56
CA ARG A 26 -16.48 14.56 1.31
C ARG A 26 -15.81 13.21 1.09
N ARG A 27 -15.51 12.84 -0.15
CA ARG A 27 -14.73 11.63 -0.47
C ARG A 27 -13.38 11.61 0.24
N ASN A 28 -12.67 12.73 0.21
CA ASN A 28 -11.39 12.85 0.93
C ASN A 28 -11.56 12.69 2.45
N ALA A 29 -12.67 13.17 3.02
CA ALA A 29 -12.99 12.96 4.43
C ALA A 29 -13.31 11.49 4.73
N ASP A 30 -14.05 10.82 3.86
CA ASP A 30 -14.33 9.38 3.98
C ASP A 30 -13.02 8.57 3.98
N VAL A 31 -12.10 8.85 3.05
CA VAL A 31 -10.76 8.21 2.99
C VAL A 31 -10.01 8.39 4.31
N ARG A 32 -9.94 9.62 4.83
CA ARG A 32 -9.29 9.90 6.13
C ARG A 32 -9.94 9.14 7.28
N GLU A 33 -11.26 9.06 7.29
CA GLU A 33 -12.01 8.38 8.35
C GLU A 33 -11.84 6.86 8.29
N ILE A 34 -11.81 6.27 7.08
CA ILE A 34 -11.51 4.85 6.89
C ILE A 34 -10.11 4.54 7.39
N HIS A 35 -9.11 5.36 7.06
CA HIS A 35 -7.75 5.20 7.59
C HIS A 35 -7.71 5.27 9.13
N ARG A 36 -8.45 6.21 9.72
CA ARG A 36 -8.42 6.46 11.16
C ARG A 36 -9.15 5.39 11.98
N ARG A 37 -10.29 4.89 11.49
CA ARG A 37 -11.17 3.98 12.25
C ARG A 37 -10.99 2.51 11.95
N THR A 38 -10.44 2.15 10.78
CA THR A 38 -10.35 0.74 10.40
C THR A 38 -9.28 0.04 11.23
N GLN A 39 -9.72 -0.92 12.04
CA GLN A 39 -8.85 -1.80 12.82
C GLN A 39 -9.20 -3.26 12.51
N PHE A 40 -8.17 -4.07 12.37
CA PHE A 40 -8.26 -5.50 12.14
C PHE A 40 -7.91 -6.24 13.43
N SER A 41 -8.72 -7.24 13.78
CA SER A 41 -8.46 -8.08 14.95
C SER A 41 -7.15 -8.85 14.77
N ALA A 42 -6.39 -8.98 15.86
CA ALA A 42 -5.12 -9.69 15.86
C ALA A 42 -5.33 -11.18 15.51
N VAL A 43 -4.75 -11.62 14.39
CA VAL A 43 -4.73 -13.03 14.02
C VAL A 43 -3.51 -13.67 14.68
N ALA A 44 -3.65 -13.98 15.97
CA ALA A 44 -2.74 -14.70 16.87
C ALA A 44 -1.54 -13.94 17.49
N ASN A 45 -1.46 -14.07 18.83
CA ASN A 45 -0.36 -13.89 19.78
C ASN A 45 0.25 -12.50 20.09
N ASP A 46 -0.03 -11.44 19.35
CA ASP A 46 0.53 -10.09 19.64
C ASP A 46 -0.48 -9.09 20.25
N GLY A 47 -1.76 -9.45 20.36
CA GLY A 47 -2.75 -8.82 21.23
C GLY A 47 -3.21 -7.40 20.86
N LEU A 48 -2.58 -6.73 19.89
CA LEU A 48 -2.92 -5.37 19.49
C LEU A 48 -3.69 -5.32 18.17
N PRO A 49 -4.77 -4.52 18.07
CA PRO A 49 -5.43 -4.26 16.80
C PRO A 49 -4.46 -3.68 15.78
N LYS A 50 -4.53 -4.17 14.53
CA LYS A 50 -3.72 -3.65 13.42
C LYS A 50 -4.52 -2.64 12.61
N THR A 51 -3.92 -1.52 12.27
CA THR A 51 -4.44 -0.55 11.31
C THR A 51 -4.16 -1.00 9.87
N ILE A 52 -4.66 -0.24 8.89
CA ILE A 52 -4.39 -0.51 7.47
C ILE A 52 -2.88 -0.53 7.20
N HIS A 53 -2.14 0.48 7.67
CA HIS A 53 -0.71 0.65 7.38
C HIS A 53 0.22 -0.30 8.17
N ASP A 54 -0.31 -1.10 9.10
CA ASP A 54 0.46 -2.15 9.78
C ASP A 54 0.62 -3.42 8.92
N HIS A 55 0.07 -3.42 7.70
CA HIS A 55 0.21 -4.50 6.72
C HIS A 55 1.23 -4.15 5.65
N GLU A 56 1.85 -5.16 5.06
CA GLU A 56 2.96 -4.98 4.11
C GLU A 56 2.52 -4.93 2.65
N ARG A 57 1.38 -5.54 2.34
CA ARG A 57 0.79 -5.63 1.00
C ARG A 57 -0.66 -5.20 1.10
N ILE A 58 -0.95 -3.97 0.69
CA ILE A 58 -2.27 -3.37 0.88
C ILE A 58 -2.91 -3.11 -0.47
N PHE A 59 -4.16 -3.51 -0.61
CA PHE A 59 -5.02 -3.17 -1.73
C PHE A 59 -6.19 -2.33 -1.22
N TRP A 60 -6.48 -1.21 -1.90
CA TRP A 60 -7.68 -0.44 -1.68
C TRP A 60 -8.45 -0.36 -2.99
N LEU A 61 -9.69 -0.84 -2.99
CA LEU A 61 -10.53 -0.86 -4.17
C LEU A 61 -11.98 -0.50 -3.87
N GLY A 62 -12.74 -0.31 -4.93
CA GLY A 62 -14.19 -0.15 -4.89
C GLY A 62 -14.68 1.03 -5.71
N ASP A 63 -15.92 1.44 -5.45
CA ASP A 63 -16.49 2.67 -6.00
C ASP A 63 -16.02 3.85 -5.15
N LEU A 64 -14.91 4.45 -5.56
CA LEU A 64 -14.33 5.61 -4.91
C LEU A 64 -15.05 6.91 -5.29
N ASN A 65 -15.95 6.86 -6.26
CA ASN A 65 -16.84 7.96 -6.66
C ASN A 65 -16.17 9.28 -7.07
N TYR A 66 -14.84 9.31 -7.25
CA TYR A 66 -14.15 10.48 -7.79
C TYR A 66 -14.59 10.74 -9.23
N ARG A 67 -14.68 12.03 -9.57
CA ARG A 67 -15.18 12.50 -10.86
C ARG A 67 -14.08 13.17 -11.65
N ILE A 68 -14.36 13.39 -12.93
CA ILE A 68 -13.49 14.15 -13.83
C ILE A 68 -13.97 15.60 -13.82
N ASP A 69 -13.07 16.53 -13.50
CA ASP A 69 -13.35 17.97 -13.40
C ASP A 69 -13.32 18.64 -14.79
N LEU A 70 -14.22 18.21 -15.67
CA LEU A 70 -14.40 18.74 -17.02
C LEU A 70 -15.90 18.88 -17.33
N SER A 71 -16.22 19.77 -18.28
CA SER A 71 -17.58 19.82 -18.82
C SER A 71 -17.92 18.52 -19.54
N TYR A 72 -19.21 18.17 -19.57
CA TYR A 72 -19.68 16.97 -20.26
C TYR A 72 -19.21 16.93 -21.71
N GLU A 73 -19.31 18.04 -22.44
CA GLU A 73 -18.88 18.14 -23.84
C GLU A 73 -17.40 17.80 -23.97
N LYS A 74 -16.56 18.34 -23.09
CA LYS A 74 -15.12 18.12 -23.16
C LYS A 74 -14.75 16.69 -22.78
N THR A 75 -15.40 16.14 -21.76
CA THR A 75 -15.27 14.74 -21.37
C THR A 75 -15.60 13.81 -22.54
N HIS A 76 -16.73 14.02 -23.22
CA HIS A 76 -17.11 13.22 -24.39
C HIS A 76 -16.17 13.42 -25.59
N GLU A 77 -15.68 14.64 -25.82
CA GLU A 77 -14.67 14.90 -26.86
C GLU A 77 -13.41 14.07 -26.64
N LEU A 78 -12.86 14.06 -25.42
CA LEU A 78 -11.67 13.29 -25.07
C LEU A 78 -11.92 11.77 -25.14
N ILE A 79 -13.09 11.31 -24.68
CA ILE A 79 -13.50 9.90 -24.82
C ILE A 79 -13.56 9.49 -26.29
N SER A 80 -14.14 10.31 -27.17
CA SER A 80 -14.24 10.00 -28.59
C SER A 80 -12.88 9.89 -29.28
N LYS A 81 -11.87 10.59 -28.77
CA LYS A 81 -10.48 10.55 -29.22
C LYS A 81 -9.65 9.48 -28.52
N SER A 82 -10.22 8.77 -27.54
CA SER A 82 -9.51 7.86 -26.64
C SER A 82 -8.30 8.51 -25.94
N ASP A 83 -8.40 9.81 -25.65
CA ASP A 83 -7.33 10.57 -25.00
C ASP A 83 -7.43 10.42 -23.46
N TRP A 84 -7.10 9.22 -23.00
CA TRP A 84 -7.19 8.85 -21.58
C TRP A 84 -6.21 9.63 -20.70
N SER A 85 -5.03 9.95 -21.24
CA SER A 85 -4.00 10.71 -20.52
C SER A 85 -4.52 12.10 -20.18
N ARG A 86 -5.08 12.83 -21.16
CA ARG A 86 -5.63 14.16 -20.92
C ARG A 86 -6.85 14.13 -19.99
N LEU A 87 -7.64 13.08 -20.08
CA LEU A 87 -8.79 12.88 -19.22
C LEU A 87 -8.37 12.64 -17.77
N ALA A 88 -7.33 11.84 -17.55
CA ALA A 88 -6.78 11.52 -16.22
C ALA A 88 -6.13 12.73 -15.52
N GLU A 89 -5.58 13.70 -16.27
CA GLU A 89 -5.08 14.96 -15.70
C GLU A 89 -6.15 15.76 -14.94
N ASN A 90 -7.42 15.54 -15.27
CA ASN A 90 -8.57 16.22 -14.66
C ASN A 90 -9.31 15.33 -13.65
N ASP A 91 -8.77 14.16 -13.29
CA ASP A 91 -9.36 13.28 -12.30
C ASP A 91 -9.17 13.82 -10.86
N GLN A 92 -10.22 13.73 -10.05
CA GLN A 92 -10.22 14.25 -8.68
C GLN A 92 -9.52 13.34 -7.66
N GLY A 93 -9.08 12.12 -8.04
CA GLY A 93 -8.59 11.04 -7.16
C GLY A 93 -7.26 11.28 -6.43
N ARG A 94 -7.01 12.48 -5.91
CA ARG A 94 -5.75 12.92 -5.31
C ARG A 94 -5.62 12.65 -3.79
N ALA A 95 -6.55 11.92 -3.17
CA ALA A 95 -6.55 11.71 -1.72
C ALA A 95 -5.65 10.55 -1.25
N PHE A 96 -5.04 9.83 -2.17
CA PHE A 96 -4.29 8.60 -1.91
C PHE A 96 -2.77 8.83 -2.02
N ASP A 97 -2.26 9.86 -1.35
CA ASP A 97 -0.83 10.17 -1.34
C ASP A 97 -0.01 8.95 -0.89
N GLY A 98 1.03 8.61 -1.66
CA GLY A 98 1.90 7.45 -1.39
C GLY A 98 1.35 6.11 -1.88
N TRP A 99 0.10 6.03 -2.34
CA TRP A 99 -0.44 4.84 -2.99
C TRP A 99 -0.05 4.81 -4.47
N SER A 100 0.01 3.61 -5.02
CA SER A 100 0.26 3.36 -6.44
C SER A 100 -1.00 2.86 -7.12
N GLU A 101 -1.37 3.50 -8.23
CA GLU A 101 -2.42 3.06 -9.14
C GLU A 101 -1.81 2.74 -10.52
N GLY A 102 -2.42 1.80 -11.25
CA GLY A 102 -2.04 1.54 -12.64
C GLY A 102 -2.41 2.69 -13.58
N VAL A 103 -1.67 2.83 -14.68
CA VAL A 103 -2.06 3.76 -15.75
C VAL A 103 -3.43 3.36 -16.29
N ILE A 104 -4.39 4.28 -16.21
CA ILE A 104 -5.73 4.07 -16.74
C ILE A 104 -5.70 4.28 -18.25
N ASN A 105 -5.89 3.19 -18.99
CA ASN A 105 -5.87 3.16 -20.45
C ASN A 105 -7.20 2.64 -21.04
N PHE A 106 -8.27 2.76 -20.28
CA PHE A 106 -9.61 2.32 -20.63
C PHE A 106 -10.64 3.43 -20.38
N PRO A 107 -11.78 3.45 -21.08
CA PRO A 107 -12.75 4.53 -20.93
C PRO A 107 -13.42 4.53 -19.55
N PRO A 108 -13.95 5.68 -19.10
CA PRO A 108 -14.68 5.82 -17.83
C PRO A 108 -15.68 4.70 -17.57
N THR A 109 -15.77 4.28 -16.31
CA THR A 109 -16.54 3.09 -15.90
C THR A 109 -17.97 3.42 -15.50
N TYR A 110 -18.28 4.70 -15.33
CA TYR A 110 -19.58 5.24 -14.92
C TYR A 110 -19.92 6.47 -15.78
N LYS A 111 -21.18 6.85 -16.04
CA LYS A 111 -22.44 6.14 -15.80
C LYS A 111 -23.02 5.62 -17.11
N TYR A 112 -23.28 4.33 -17.22
CA TYR A 112 -23.84 3.72 -18.43
C TYR A 112 -25.36 3.52 -18.33
N GLU A 113 -26.02 3.50 -19.49
CA GLU A 113 -27.34 2.90 -19.61
C GLU A 113 -27.24 1.37 -19.40
N PHE A 114 -28.22 0.77 -18.72
CA PHE A 114 -28.27 -0.68 -18.52
C PHE A 114 -28.35 -1.41 -19.86
N ASN A 115 -27.63 -2.54 -19.98
CA ASN A 115 -27.59 -3.37 -21.18
C ASN A 115 -27.17 -2.62 -22.46
N SER A 116 -26.39 -1.55 -22.31
CA SER A 116 -25.98 -0.65 -23.39
C SER A 116 -24.53 -0.21 -23.20
N GLU A 117 -23.84 0.12 -24.28
CA GLU A 117 -22.49 0.72 -24.27
C GLU A 117 -22.52 2.26 -24.16
N ARG A 118 -23.71 2.86 -24.06
CA ARG A 118 -23.88 4.31 -24.04
C ARG A 118 -23.83 4.87 -22.62
N TYR A 119 -23.24 6.06 -22.47
CA TYR A 119 -23.29 6.81 -21.22
C TYR A 119 -24.67 7.44 -21.01
N THR A 120 -25.11 7.52 -19.76
CA THR A 120 -26.36 8.18 -19.37
C THR A 120 -26.20 9.70 -19.47
N GLY A 121 -27.10 10.37 -20.18
CA GLY A 121 -27.05 11.83 -20.34
C GLY A 121 -27.20 12.31 -21.79
N ASP A 122 -27.26 11.37 -22.75
CA ASP A 122 -27.70 11.65 -24.11
C ASP A 122 -29.19 12.08 -24.18
N ASP A 123 -29.99 11.75 -23.16
CA ASP A 123 -31.38 12.19 -23.03
C ASP A 123 -31.51 13.41 -22.07
N PRO A 124 -32.04 14.56 -22.54
CA PRO A 124 -32.20 15.77 -21.73
C PRO A 124 -33.15 15.65 -20.53
N LYS A 125 -33.96 14.58 -20.40
CA LYS A 125 -34.91 14.41 -19.28
C LYS A 125 -34.34 13.70 -18.05
N GLY A 126 -33.25 12.96 -18.20
CA GLY A 126 -32.73 12.04 -17.17
C GLY A 126 -31.72 12.64 -16.17
N GLY A 127 -31.37 13.91 -16.32
CA GLY A 127 -30.26 14.53 -15.59
C GLY A 127 -28.92 14.08 -16.16
N ARG A 128 -28.20 15.04 -16.76
CA ARG A 128 -26.91 14.80 -17.41
C ARG A 128 -25.84 14.46 -16.36
N ARG A 129 -25.17 13.31 -16.51
CA ARG A 129 -24.04 12.89 -15.67
C ARG A 129 -22.81 12.76 -16.55
N SER A 130 -21.71 13.38 -16.12
CA SER A 130 -20.46 13.26 -16.86
C SER A 130 -19.86 11.88 -16.62
N PRO A 131 -19.33 11.21 -17.66
CA PRO A 131 -18.57 9.98 -17.47
C PRO A 131 -17.42 10.16 -16.47
N ALA A 132 -17.15 9.15 -15.64
CA ALA A 132 -16.10 9.16 -14.61
C ALA A 132 -15.48 7.78 -14.35
N TRP A 133 -14.24 7.76 -13.86
CA TRP A 133 -13.60 6.57 -13.29
C TRP A 133 -13.90 6.49 -11.80
N CYS A 134 -15.11 6.06 -11.47
CA CYS A 134 -15.56 5.86 -10.10
C CYS A 134 -14.91 4.61 -9.49
N ASP A 135 -14.73 3.57 -10.29
CA ASP A 135 -14.26 2.25 -9.86
C ASP A 135 -12.74 2.15 -9.97
N ARG A 136 -12.03 2.00 -8.85
CA ARG A 136 -10.56 2.11 -8.80
C ARG A 136 -9.92 1.00 -7.98
N ILE A 137 -8.67 0.68 -8.29
CA ILE A 137 -7.86 -0.28 -7.54
C ILE A 137 -6.46 0.31 -7.33
N LEU A 138 -6.13 0.57 -6.07
CA LEU A 138 -4.85 1.11 -5.63
C LEU A 138 -4.11 0.08 -4.78
N SER A 139 -2.79 0.22 -4.72
CA SER A 139 -1.91 -0.61 -3.91
C SER A 139 -0.92 0.22 -3.11
N TYR A 140 -0.57 -0.27 -1.92
CA TYR A 140 0.47 0.31 -1.07
C TYR A 140 1.34 -0.80 -0.49
N GLY A 141 2.65 -0.54 -0.43
CA GLY A 141 3.65 -1.50 0.05
C GLY A 141 4.72 -1.82 -1.01
N LYS A 142 5.80 -2.47 -0.56
CA LYS A 142 6.91 -2.91 -1.43
C LYS A 142 6.64 -4.33 -1.97
N GLY A 143 7.44 -4.77 -2.94
CA GLY A 143 7.35 -6.14 -3.47
C GLY A 143 6.06 -6.44 -4.24
N MET A 144 5.38 -5.40 -4.73
CA MET A 144 4.16 -5.53 -5.53
C MET A 144 4.40 -5.01 -6.94
N LYS A 145 4.06 -5.83 -7.94
CA LYS A 145 4.14 -5.46 -9.35
C LYS A 145 2.79 -5.63 -10.01
N LEU A 146 2.22 -4.54 -10.49
CA LEU A 146 1.02 -4.56 -11.31
C LEU A 146 1.32 -5.23 -12.66
N LEU A 147 0.54 -6.25 -13.01
CA LEU A 147 0.66 -7.00 -14.26
C LEU A 147 -0.41 -6.59 -15.28
N LYS A 148 -1.65 -6.36 -14.82
CA LYS A 148 -2.76 -5.93 -15.67
C LYS A 148 -3.67 -5.00 -14.88
N TYR A 149 -4.17 -3.94 -15.52
CA TYR A 149 -5.23 -3.09 -15.00
C TYR A 149 -6.20 -2.79 -16.14
N ARG A 150 -7.46 -3.20 -16.01
CA ARG A 150 -8.43 -3.14 -17.10
C ARG A 150 -9.87 -3.04 -16.61
N ARG A 151 -10.71 -2.53 -17.50
CA ARG A 151 -12.17 -2.63 -17.45
C ARG A 151 -12.65 -3.90 -18.17
N SER A 152 -13.81 -4.41 -17.77
CA SER A 152 -14.55 -5.48 -18.45
C SER A 152 -15.88 -4.96 -18.99
N GLU A 153 -16.30 -5.45 -20.17
CA GLU A 153 -17.52 -5.00 -20.88
C GLU A 153 -18.80 -5.72 -20.44
N LEU A 154 -18.98 -5.91 -19.13
CA LEU A 154 -20.24 -6.43 -18.59
C LEU A 154 -21.25 -5.30 -18.44
N THR A 155 -22.40 -5.42 -19.10
CA THR A 155 -23.40 -4.35 -19.25
C THR A 155 -24.58 -4.44 -18.29
N LEU A 156 -24.52 -5.34 -17.30
CA LEU A 156 -25.60 -5.59 -16.34
C LEU A 156 -25.80 -4.45 -15.31
N SER A 157 -24.83 -3.53 -15.22
CA SER A 157 -24.81 -2.39 -14.31
C SER A 157 -24.56 -1.10 -15.11
N ASP A 158 -24.91 0.04 -14.51
CA ASP A 158 -24.49 1.36 -14.94
C ASP A 158 -22.99 1.63 -14.66
N HIS A 159 -22.33 0.70 -13.96
CA HIS A 159 -20.88 0.62 -13.82
C HIS A 159 -20.28 -0.50 -14.68
N ARG A 160 -19.01 -0.33 -15.07
CA ARG A 160 -18.21 -1.37 -15.71
C ARG A 160 -17.20 -1.98 -14.73
N PRO A 161 -17.15 -3.31 -14.57
CA PRO A 161 -16.22 -3.94 -13.64
C PRO A 161 -14.76 -3.64 -13.96
N VAL A 162 -13.99 -3.32 -12.93
CA VAL A 162 -12.55 -3.07 -13.02
C VAL A 162 -11.79 -4.23 -12.38
N THR A 163 -10.67 -4.62 -13.00
CA THR A 163 -9.82 -5.71 -12.53
C THR A 163 -8.36 -5.29 -12.58
N ALA A 164 -7.65 -5.59 -11.50
CA ALA A 164 -6.20 -5.51 -11.45
C ALA A 164 -5.61 -6.87 -11.10
N VAL A 165 -4.47 -7.21 -11.72
CA VAL A 165 -3.72 -8.45 -11.45
C VAL A 165 -2.33 -8.05 -11.00
N TYR A 166 -1.90 -8.57 -9.86
CA TYR A 166 -0.61 -8.26 -9.26
C TYR A 166 0.24 -9.53 -9.07
N SER A 167 1.55 -9.37 -9.23
CA SER A 167 2.55 -10.26 -8.62
C SER A 167 2.95 -9.66 -7.28
N ALA A 168 2.86 -10.42 -6.20
CA ALA A 168 3.25 -9.99 -4.86
C ALA A 168 4.29 -10.94 -4.28
N GLU A 169 5.43 -10.38 -3.87
CA GLU A 169 6.47 -11.09 -3.15
C GLU A 169 6.01 -11.37 -1.71
N VAL A 170 6.30 -12.57 -1.23
CA VAL A 170 5.96 -13.04 0.11
C VAL A 170 7.18 -13.61 0.80
N GLU A 171 7.30 -13.36 2.09
CA GLU A 171 8.35 -13.89 2.93
C GLU A 171 7.99 -15.31 3.37
N VAL A 172 8.92 -16.23 3.17
CA VAL A 172 8.76 -17.63 3.56
C VAL A 172 9.79 -17.96 4.62
N PHE A 173 9.31 -18.27 5.82
CA PHE A 173 10.14 -18.71 6.92
C PHE A 173 10.72 -20.11 6.64
N CYS A 174 12.05 -20.19 6.62
CA CYS A 174 12.76 -21.46 6.48
C CYS A 174 13.43 -21.82 7.80
N HIS A 175 12.87 -22.79 8.52
CA HIS A 175 13.37 -23.21 9.82
C HIS A 175 14.86 -23.60 9.79
N ARG A 176 15.33 -24.24 8.69
CA ARG A 176 16.74 -24.59 8.51
C ARG A 176 17.65 -23.36 8.34
N LYS A 177 17.19 -22.31 7.67
CA LYS A 177 17.96 -21.07 7.53
C LYS A 177 18.04 -20.34 8.87
N LEU A 178 16.94 -20.30 9.64
CA LEU A 178 16.96 -19.74 10.99
C LEU A 178 17.92 -20.51 11.88
N GLN A 179 17.84 -21.85 11.92
CA GLN A 179 18.74 -22.66 12.72
C GLN A 179 20.21 -22.43 12.35
N LYS A 180 20.54 -22.38 11.06
CA LYS A 180 21.91 -22.06 10.61
C LYS A 180 22.35 -20.67 11.03
N ALA A 181 21.50 -19.65 10.88
CA ALA A 181 21.83 -18.28 11.29
C ALA A 181 22.04 -18.21 12.81
N LEU A 182 21.17 -18.82 13.60
CA LEU A 182 21.28 -18.87 15.06
C LEU A 182 22.56 -19.61 15.49
N THR A 183 22.91 -20.73 14.85
CA THR A 183 24.16 -21.43 15.13
C THR A 183 25.38 -20.58 14.78
N LEU A 184 25.34 -19.81 13.69
CA LEU A 184 26.46 -18.95 13.29
C LEU A 184 26.64 -17.79 14.27
N THR A 185 25.54 -17.11 14.65
CA THR A 185 25.57 -16.02 15.65
C THR A 185 26.02 -16.51 17.02
N ASN A 186 25.58 -17.70 17.45
CA ASN A 186 26.06 -18.28 18.69
C ASN A 186 27.56 -18.57 18.63
N ALA A 187 28.07 -19.08 17.51
CA ALA A 187 29.51 -19.31 17.33
C ALA A 187 30.32 -18.01 17.31
N GLU A 188 29.82 -16.94 16.67
CA GLU A 188 30.44 -15.62 16.69
C GLU A 188 30.47 -15.01 18.10
N MET A 189 29.41 -15.19 18.89
CA MET A 189 29.37 -14.75 20.29
C MET A 189 30.34 -15.55 21.17
N GLU A 190 30.45 -16.86 20.97
CA GLU A 190 31.43 -17.70 21.66
C GLU A 190 32.87 -17.29 21.29
N ASP A 191 33.15 -17.01 20.01
CA ASP A 191 34.47 -16.53 19.57
C ASP A 191 34.79 -15.12 20.12
N GLU A 192 33.82 -14.20 20.20
CA GLU A 192 34.00 -12.88 20.83
C GLU A 192 34.19 -12.97 22.35
N GLU A 193 33.47 -13.85 23.05
CA GLU A 193 33.70 -14.12 24.49
C GLU A 193 35.12 -14.66 24.72
N ILE A 194 35.56 -15.64 23.92
CA ILE A 194 36.91 -16.20 24.00
C ILE A 194 37.97 -15.13 23.73
N MET A 195 37.78 -14.27 22.73
CA MET A 195 38.70 -13.16 22.47
C MET A 195 38.75 -12.14 23.62
N SER A 196 37.61 -11.86 24.25
CA SER A 196 37.54 -10.93 25.39
C SER A 196 38.19 -11.50 26.66
N ASP A 197 38.11 -12.82 26.87
CA ASP A 197 38.77 -13.51 27.99
C ASP A 197 40.30 -13.59 27.78
N PHE A 198 40.75 -13.75 26.54
CA PHE A 198 42.19 -13.74 26.20
C PHE A 198 42.85 -12.37 26.40
N ASP A 199 42.15 -11.26 26.18
CA ASP A 199 42.67 -9.91 26.42
C ASP A 199 42.82 -9.57 27.92
N PHE A 200 42.14 -10.31 28.82
CA PHE A 200 42.27 -10.12 30.27
C PHE A 200 43.46 -10.88 30.88
N GLU A 201 43.93 -11.97 30.26
CA GLU A 201 45.02 -12.81 30.78
C GLU A 201 46.44 -12.36 30.41
N VAL A 202 46.62 -11.46 29.43
CA VAL A 202 47.97 -10.97 29.04
C VAL A 202 48.49 -9.84 29.95
N GLY A 203 47.72 -9.39 30.95
CA GLY A 203 48.04 -8.24 31.80
C GLY A 203 48.77 -8.50 33.13
N MET A 204 48.97 -9.75 33.58
CA MET A 204 49.58 -10.01 34.90
C MET A 204 50.75 -11.01 34.84
N GLY A 205 51.93 -10.49 34.51
CA GLY A 205 53.20 -11.23 34.52
C GLY A 205 54.33 -10.51 35.25
N ASN A 206 54.29 -10.57 36.58
CA ASN A 206 55.41 -10.62 37.53
C ASN A 206 56.71 -9.81 37.31
N ILE A 207 56.98 -8.83 38.19
CA ILE A 207 58.34 -8.57 38.71
C ILE A 207 58.30 -8.28 40.22
N ARG A 208 58.80 -9.23 41.02
CA ARG A 208 59.54 -9.08 42.30
C ARG A 208 60.44 -10.34 42.44
N PRO A 209 61.54 -10.36 43.21
CA PRO A 209 61.96 -9.42 44.27
C PRO A 209 63.46 -9.04 44.25
N GLY A 210 63.84 -8.04 45.04
CA GLY A 210 65.25 -7.74 45.36
C GLY A 210 65.40 -6.50 46.22
N GLU A 211 65.80 -6.72 47.48
CA GLU A 211 66.09 -5.73 48.52
C GLU A 211 67.29 -4.83 48.14
N ASP A 212 67.24 -3.53 48.44
CA ASP A 212 68.04 -2.94 49.52
C ASP A 212 67.99 -1.39 49.57
N THR A 213 67.76 -0.91 50.79
CA THR A 213 68.19 0.31 51.48
C THR A 213 68.14 1.73 50.86
N ASN A 214 67.60 2.61 51.71
CA ASN A 214 68.04 3.97 52.05
C ASN A 214 67.58 5.20 51.22
N ALA A 215 66.94 6.10 51.99
CA ALA A 215 67.26 7.52 52.15
C ALA A 215 66.40 8.59 51.44
N TRP A 216 65.61 9.28 52.29
CA TRP A 216 65.37 10.74 52.40
C TRP A 216 64.88 11.55 51.17
N GLY A 217 63.74 12.24 51.38
CA GLY A 217 63.68 13.69 51.11
C GLY A 217 62.44 14.25 50.39
N ARG A 218 61.65 14.99 51.18
CA ARG A 218 60.71 16.08 50.85
C ARG A 218 59.37 15.76 50.20
#